data_AF-A0A3D9ZWB7-F1
#
_entry.id   AF-A0A3D9ZWB7-F1
#
_cell.length_a   1.000
_cell.length_b   1.000
_cell.length_c   1.000
_cell.angle_alpha   90.00
_cell.angle_beta   90.00
_cell.angle_gamma   90.00
#
_symmetry.space_group_name_H-M   'P 1'
#
loop_
_entity.id
_entity.type
_entity.pdbx_description
1 polymer ?
#
loop_
_entity_poly.entity_id
_entity_poly.type
_entity_poly.pdbx_seq_one_letter_code
_entity_poly.pdbx_strand_id
1 'polypeptide(L)'
;MAPTPPTDAELDVFIRARLASLGIDLDQLPAGTAADPETGTPGRDSVLASLRSFVRGTIGTIAAYQLPAPEGTDPVVARALSQQPAPLLYPSISTHWRQS
;
A
#
# COMPACT_ATOMS: atom_id res chain seq x y z
N MET A 1 -11.40 4.92 -22.06
CA MET A 1 -12.07 3.74 -21.48
C MET A 1 -11.53 3.59 -20.06
N ALA A 2 -12.39 3.49 -19.04
CA ALA A 2 -11.90 3.25 -17.68
C ALA A 2 -11.32 1.83 -17.58
N PRO A 3 -10.25 1.59 -16.83
CA PRO A 3 -9.71 0.25 -16.64
C PRO A 3 -10.76 -0.63 -15.94
N THR A 4 -10.93 -1.86 -16.43
CA THR A 4 -11.80 -2.84 -15.78
C THR A 4 -11.25 -3.15 -14.38
N PRO A 5 -12.07 -3.08 -13.32
CA PRO A 5 -11.61 -3.45 -11.98
C PRO A 5 -11.28 -4.94 -11.93
N PRO A 6 -10.26 -5.35 -11.15
CA PRO A 6 -9.90 -6.75 -11.02
C PRO A 6 -11.02 -7.57 -10.38
N THR A 7 -11.15 -8.82 -10.81
CA THR A 7 -12.01 -9.83 -10.21
C THR A 7 -11.45 -10.28 -8.86
N ASP A 8 -12.26 -10.98 -8.06
CA ASP A 8 -11.80 -11.51 -6.77
C ASP A 8 -10.70 -12.57 -6.92
N ALA A 9 -10.80 -13.44 -7.93
CA ALA A 9 -9.78 -14.45 -8.19
C ALA A 9 -8.43 -13.81 -8.57
N GLU A 10 -8.45 -12.75 -9.39
CA GLU A 10 -7.23 -12.01 -9.74
C GLU A 10 -6.61 -11.32 -8.51
N LEU A 11 -7.46 -10.76 -7.63
CA LEU A 11 -6.99 -10.18 -6.37
C LEU A 11 -6.39 -11.23 -5.44
N ASP A 12 -6.99 -12.42 -5.35
CA ASP A 12 -6.48 -13.49 -4.51
C ASP A 12 -5.08 -13.95 -4.97
N VAL A 13 -4.87 -14.07 -6.29
CA VAL A 13 -3.54 -14.36 -6.87
C VAL A 13 -2.53 -13.27 -6.50
N PHE A 14 -2.90 -12.00 -6.68
CA PHE A 14 -2.04 -10.87 -6.33
C PHE A 14 -1.69 -10.86 -4.83
N ILE A 15 -2.68 -11.03 -3.97
CA ILE A 15 -2.53 -11.01 -2.51
C ILE A 15 -1.62 -12.16 -2.06
N ARG A 16 -1.87 -13.39 -2.53
CA ARG A 16 -1.04 -14.56 -2.19
C ARG A 16 0.41 -14.36 -2.66
N ALA A 17 0.62 -13.89 -3.88
CA ALA A 17 1.96 -13.61 -4.39
C ALA A 17 2.68 -12.54 -3.55
N ARG A 18 1.96 -11.46 -3.17
CA ARG A 18 2.54 -10.39 -2.36
C ARG A 18 2.90 -10.86 -0.96
N LEU A 19 2.04 -11.63 -0.31
CA LEU A 19 2.30 -12.20 1.01
C LEU A 19 3.47 -13.20 0.97
N ALA A 20 3.51 -14.08 -0.03
CA ALA A 20 4.62 -15.01 -0.21
C ALA A 20 5.97 -14.29 -0.38
N SER A 21 5.99 -13.15 -1.10
CA SER A 21 7.22 -12.33 -1.23
C SER A 21 7.70 -11.71 0.09
N LEU A 22 6.81 -11.61 1.08
CA LEU A 22 7.11 -11.16 2.44
C LEU A 22 7.37 -12.35 3.40
N GLY A 23 7.35 -13.59 2.89
CA GLY A 23 7.49 -14.80 3.70
C GLY A 23 6.24 -15.19 4.50
N ILE A 24 5.08 -14.64 4.15
CA ILE A 24 3.80 -14.94 4.81
C ILE A 24 3.04 -15.99 4.00
N ASP A 25 2.78 -17.14 4.62
CA ASP A 25 1.98 -18.22 4.04
C ASP A 25 0.56 -18.22 4.64
N LEU A 26 -0.44 -17.91 3.81
CA LEU A 26 -1.86 -17.92 4.19
C LEU A 26 -2.40 -19.31 4.50
N ASP A 27 -1.79 -20.37 3.95
CA ASP A 27 -2.29 -21.72 4.13
C ASP A 27 -2.00 -22.28 5.54
N GLN A 28 -1.20 -21.56 6.33
CA GLN A 28 -1.01 -21.77 7.78
C GLN A 28 -2.25 -21.39 8.60
N LEU A 29 -3.17 -20.59 8.04
CA LEU A 29 -4.42 -20.22 8.72
C LEU A 29 -5.49 -21.32 8.59
N PRO A 30 -6.36 -21.49 9.60
CA PRO A 30 -7.47 -22.44 9.53
C PRO A 30 -8.38 -22.09 8.34
N ALA A 31 -8.83 -23.11 7.61
CA ALA A 31 -9.71 -22.92 6.47
C ALA A 31 -11.09 -22.37 6.90
N GLY A 32 -11.78 -21.68 6.00
CA GLY A 32 -13.10 -21.12 6.27
C GLY A 32 -13.03 -19.72 6.88
N THR A 33 -14.20 -19.27 7.36
CA THR A 33 -14.39 -17.91 7.89
C THR A 33 -14.41 -17.84 9.42
N ALA A 34 -14.64 -18.97 10.08
CA ALA A 34 -14.68 -19.06 11.53
C ALA A 34 -13.29 -18.85 12.14
N ALA A 35 -13.22 -18.13 13.25
CA ALA A 35 -12.00 -18.07 14.03
C ALA A 35 -11.77 -19.41 14.75
N ASP A 36 -10.50 -19.77 14.94
CA ASP A 36 -10.10 -20.90 15.75
C ASP A 36 -10.56 -20.69 17.22
N PRO A 37 -11.29 -21.64 17.82
CA PRO A 37 -11.90 -21.45 19.13
C PRO A 37 -10.88 -21.43 20.29
N GLU A 38 -9.69 -22.01 20.10
CA GLU A 38 -8.68 -22.13 21.16
C GLU A 38 -7.71 -20.94 21.15
N THR A 39 -7.28 -20.51 19.96
CA THR A 39 -6.26 -19.46 19.77
C THR A 39 -6.84 -18.11 19.36
N GLY A 40 -8.09 -18.08 18.88
CA GLY A 40 -8.70 -16.88 18.30
C GLY A 40 -8.17 -16.52 16.91
N THR A 41 -7.33 -17.38 16.30
CA THR A 41 -6.76 -17.13 14.97
C THR A 41 -7.88 -16.99 13.93
N PRO A 42 -7.89 -15.93 13.11
CA PRO A 42 -8.95 -15.74 12.13
C PRO A 42 -8.92 -16.83 11.04
N GLY A 43 -10.11 -17.17 10.54
CA GLY A 43 -10.25 -18.03 9.36
C GLY A 43 -9.59 -17.40 8.13
N ARG A 44 -8.93 -18.24 7.33
CA ARG A 44 -8.20 -17.86 6.11
C ARG A 44 -9.08 -17.06 5.14
N ASP A 45 -10.33 -17.46 4.97
CA ASP A 45 -11.25 -16.83 4.01
C ASP A 45 -11.67 -15.43 4.50
N SER A 46 -11.81 -15.25 5.81
CA SER A 46 -12.07 -13.95 6.43
C SER A 46 -10.89 -13.00 6.24
N VAL A 47 -9.66 -13.48 6.44
CA VAL A 47 -8.44 -12.69 6.17
C VAL A 47 -8.36 -12.30 4.70
N LEU A 48 -8.59 -13.24 3.79
CA LEU A 48 -8.53 -13.00 2.35
C LEU A 48 -9.59 -11.98 1.90
N ALA A 49 -10.81 -12.06 2.44
CA ALA A 49 -11.86 -11.07 2.18
C ALA A 49 -11.48 -9.67 2.70
N SER A 50 -10.92 -9.55 3.90
CA SER A 50 -10.43 -8.28 4.44
C SER A 50 -9.31 -7.68 3.59
N LEU A 51 -8.36 -8.50 3.13
CA LEU A 51 -7.26 -8.07 2.27
C LEU A 51 -7.77 -7.60 0.90
N ARG A 52 -8.75 -8.28 0.31
CA ARG A 52 -9.41 -7.82 -0.93
C ARG A 52 -10.06 -6.46 -0.74
N SER A 53 -10.79 -6.27 0.36
CA SER A 53 -11.40 -4.98 0.70
C SER A 53 -10.35 -3.87 0.83
N PHE A 54 -9.25 -4.14 1.53
CA PHE A 54 -8.14 -3.21 1.69
C PHE A 54 -7.49 -2.84 0.35
N VAL A 55 -7.18 -3.82 -0.51
CA VAL A 55 -6.55 -3.58 -1.81
C VAL A 55 -7.45 -2.71 -2.70
N ARG A 56 -8.76 -3.00 -2.73
CA ARG A 56 -9.73 -2.21 -3.52
C ARG A 56 -9.91 -0.79 -2.98
N GLY A 57 -9.97 -0.61 -1.67
CA GLY A 57 -10.34 0.67 -1.05
C GLY A 57 -9.18 1.60 -0.74
N THR A 58 -8.01 1.07 -0.40
CA THR A 58 -6.94 1.86 0.21
C THR A 58 -5.82 2.21 -0.75
N ILE A 59 -5.42 1.29 -1.63
CA ILE A 59 -4.25 1.51 -2.50
C ILE A 59 -4.48 2.67 -3.46
N GLY A 60 -5.67 2.77 -4.05
CA GLY A 60 -6.02 3.90 -4.91
C GLY A 60 -5.92 5.24 -4.19
N THR A 61 -6.46 5.31 -2.97
CA THR A 61 -6.42 6.52 -2.14
C THR A 61 -4.99 6.91 -1.76
N ILE A 62 -4.15 5.95 -1.35
CA ILE A 62 -2.74 6.21 -1.02
C ILE A 62 -1.97 6.65 -2.27
N ALA A 63 -2.17 5.97 -3.40
CA ALA A 63 -1.49 6.31 -4.65
C ALA A 63 -1.91 7.69 -5.20
N ALA A 64 -3.14 8.11 -4.93
CA ALA A 64 -3.65 9.43 -5.29
C ALA A 64 -3.29 10.53 -4.30
N TYR A 65 -2.72 10.19 -3.13
CA TYR A 65 -2.38 11.17 -2.11
C TYR A 65 -1.33 12.16 -2.64
N GLN A 66 -1.65 13.44 -2.53
CA GLN A 66 -0.75 14.55 -2.85
C GLN A 66 -0.58 15.41 -1.60
N LEU A 67 0.65 15.84 -1.35
CA LEU A 67 0.92 16.82 -0.31
C LEU A 67 0.16 18.14 -0.62
N PRO A 68 -0.36 18.85 0.39
CA PRO A 68 -1.05 20.11 0.18
C PRO A 68 -0.14 21.12 -0.54
N ALA A 69 -0.63 21.71 -1.62
CA ALA A 69 -0.01 22.85 -2.26
C ALA A 69 -0.69 24.15 -1.78
N PRO A 70 -0.01 25.31 -1.86
CA PRO A 70 -0.63 26.60 -1.57
C PRO A 70 -1.93 26.81 -2.35
N GLU A 71 -2.90 27.47 -1.72
CA GLU A 71 -4.19 27.75 -2.33
C GLU A 71 -4.04 28.54 -3.64
N GLY A 72 -4.78 28.16 -4.69
CA GLY A 72 -4.67 28.76 -6.02
C GLY A 72 -3.54 28.22 -6.90
N THR A 73 -2.74 27.25 -6.43
CA THR A 73 -1.74 26.58 -7.27
C THR A 73 -2.42 25.70 -8.32
N ASP A 74 -1.99 25.82 -9.59
CA ASP A 74 -2.45 24.95 -10.67
C ASP A 74 -2.26 23.46 -10.31
N PRO A 75 -3.24 22.57 -10.55
CA PRO A 75 -3.17 21.16 -10.15
C PRO A 75 -1.98 20.39 -10.72
N VAL A 76 -1.52 20.71 -11.93
CA VAL A 76 -0.35 20.07 -12.55
C VAL A 76 0.92 20.51 -11.85
N VAL A 77 1.01 21.81 -11.52
CA VAL A 77 2.14 22.38 -10.77
C VAL A 77 2.17 21.86 -9.33
N ALA A 78 1.02 21.79 -8.66
CA ALA A 78 0.88 21.24 -7.31
C ALA A 78 1.40 19.79 -7.23
N ARG A 79 1.02 18.96 -8.21
CA ARG A 79 1.50 17.58 -8.31
C ARG A 79 3.02 17.52 -8.51
N ALA A 80 3.59 18.38 -9.37
CA ALA A 80 5.04 18.43 -9.58
C ALA A 80 5.79 18.85 -8.30
N LEU A 81 5.28 19.85 -7.57
CA LEU A 81 5.87 20.31 -6.30
C LEU A 81 5.80 19.24 -5.20
N SER A 82 4.73 18.45 -5.15
CA SER A 82 4.58 17.36 -4.16
C SER A 82 5.61 16.23 -4.31
N GLN A 83 6.27 16.14 -5.48
CA GLN A 83 7.31 15.15 -5.77
C GLN A 83 8.72 15.74 -5.58
N GLN A 84 8.85 17.01 -5.17
CA GLN A 84 10.16 17.58 -4.94
C GLN A 84 10.83 16.95 -3.72
N PRO A 85 12.12 16.59 -3.81
CA PRO A 85 12.88 16.17 -2.65
C PRO A 85 12.88 17.29 -1.61
N ALA A 86 12.76 16.93 -0.33
CA ALA A 86 12.80 17.90 0.76
C ALA A 86 14.11 18.73 0.64
N PRO A 87 14.03 20.08 0.76
CA PRO A 87 15.23 20.91 0.74
C PRO A 87 16.19 20.47 1.83
N LEU A 88 17.46 20.28 1.47
CA LEU A 88 18.52 20.03 2.45
C LEU A 88 18.69 21.29 3.30
N LEU A 89 18.21 21.25 4.54
CA LEU A 89 18.29 22.36 5.50
C LEU A 89 19.74 22.80 5.78
N TYR A 90 20.70 21.87 5.66
CA TYR A 90 22.13 22.13 5.85
C TYR A 90 22.96 21.46 4.75
N PRO A 91 23.09 22.10 3.57
CA PRO A 91 23.82 21.55 2.43
C PRO A 91 25.31 21.31 2.74
N SER A 92 25.91 22.13 3.61
CA SER A 92 27.32 22.03 4.01
C SER A 92 27.66 20.78 4.81
N ILE A 93 26.72 20.26 5.61
CA ILE A 93 26.93 19.05 6.42
C ILE A 93 26.86 17.80 5.53
N SER A 94 25.96 17.82 4.54
CA SER A 94 25.66 16.68 3.67
C SER A 94 26.64 16.47 2.51
N THR A 95 27.45 17.49 2.18
CA THR A 95 28.58 17.37 1.25
C THR A 95 29.82 16.79 1.93
N HIS A 96 30.16 17.27 3.14
CA HIS A 96 31.35 16.79 3.86
C HIS A 96 31.24 15.32 4.29
N TRP A 97 30.05 14.83 4.65
CA TRP A 97 29.85 13.44 5.06
C TRP A 97 29.98 12.42 3.91
N ARG A 98 29.88 12.85 2.65
CA ARG A 98 30.02 11.99 1.45
C ARG A 98 31.44 11.97 0.87
N GLN A 99 32.39 12.66 1.50
CA GLN A 99 33.80 12.73 1.09
C GLN A 99 34.73 11.85 1.94
N SER A 100 34.21 11.17 2.97
CA SER A 100 34.91 10.16 3.78
C SER A 100 34.69 8.75 3.24
#